data_AF-A0A514ZU86-F1
#
_entry.id   AF-A0A514ZU86-F1
#
_cell.length_a   1.000
_cell.length_b   1.000
_cell.length_c   1.000
_cell.angle_alpha   90.00
_cell.angle_beta   90.00
_cell.angle_gamma   90.00
#
_symmetry.space_group_name_H-M   'P 1'
#
loop_
_entity.id
_entity.type
_entity.pdbx_description
1 polymer ?
#
loop_
_entity_poly.entity_id
_entity_poly.type
_entity_poly.pdbx_seq_one_letter_code
_entity_poly.pdbx_strand_id
1 'polypeptide(L)' 'MATITLEIDDKKLKFFKDLIKHFSFVRVQETELDEDTDGEVITNIRRGVKEMRQVEKGKQPSRPARDFLTEL' A
#
# COMPACT_ATOMS: atom_id res chain seq x y z
N MET A 1 -27.76 -8.74 -3.41
CA MET A 1 -26.60 -8.09 -4.06
C MET A 1 -26.05 -9.08 -5.06
N ALA A 2 -25.75 -8.66 -6.29
CA ALA A 2 -25.18 -9.51 -7.32
C ALA A 2 -23.77 -9.01 -7.65
N THR A 3 -22.83 -9.94 -7.81
CA THR A 3 -21.43 -9.64 -8.13
C THR A 3 -21.18 -9.96 -9.60
N ILE A 4 -20.51 -9.05 -10.30
CA ILE A 4 -20.15 -9.21 -11.70
C ILE A 4 -18.65 -8.93 -11.82
N THR A 5 -17.92 -9.85 -12.44
CA THR A 5 -16.49 -9.67 -12.77
C THR A 5 -16.39 -9.17 -14.21
N LEU A 6 -15.60 -8.13 -14.43
CA LEU A 6 -15.39 -7.51 -15.73
C LEU A 6 -13.91 -7.55 -16.07
N GLU A 7 -13.57 -8.08 -17.24
CA GLU A 7 -12.23 -7.95 -17.83
C GLU A 7 -12.18 -6.70 -18.70
N ILE A 8 -11.28 -5.79 -18.39
CA ILE A 8 -11.17 -4.48 -19.04
C ILE A 8 -9.71 -4.28 -19.43
N ASP A 9 -9.49 -3.72 -20.62
CA ASP A 9 -8.15 -3.29 -21.05
C ASP A 9 -7.56 -2.27 -20.04
N ASP A 10 -6.34 -2.51 -19.57
CA ASP A 10 -5.63 -1.67 -18.60
C ASP A 10 -5.62 -0.19 -19.00
N LYS A 11 -5.49 0.10 -20.31
CA LYS A 11 -5.50 1.48 -20.83
C LYS A 11 -6.82 2.20 -20.58
N LYS A 12 -7.90 1.44 -20.42
CA LYS A 12 -9.27 1.94 -20.19
C LYS A 12 -9.71 1.79 -18.73
N LEU A 13 -8.91 1.14 -17.88
CA LEU A 13 -9.26 0.92 -16.48
C LEU A 13 -9.51 2.24 -15.74
N LYS A 14 -8.64 3.23 -15.92
CA LYS A 14 -8.80 4.56 -15.30
C LYS A 14 -10.11 5.24 -15.70
N PHE A 15 -10.40 5.26 -17.00
CA PHE A 15 -11.65 5.82 -17.53
C PHE A 15 -12.88 5.10 -16.96
N PHE A 16 -12.83 3.77 -16.88
CA PHE A 16 -13.93 2.99 -16.36
C PHE A 16 -14.15 3.22 -14.86
N LYS A 17 -13.07 3.26 -14.06
CA LYS A 17 -13.12 3.61 -12.63
C LYS A 17 -13.75 4.99 -12.41
N ASP A 18 -13.33 5.99 -13.20
CA ASP A 18 -13.88 7.35 -13.11
C ASP A 18 -15.38 7.38 -13.46
N LEU A 19 -15.82 6.58 -14.43
CA LEU A 19 -17.23 6.48 -14.80
C LEU A 19 -18.08 5.87 -13.68
N ILE A 20 -17.71 4.69 -13.20
CA ILE A 20 -18.52 3.93 -12.23
C ILE A 20 -18.53 4.59 -10.84
N LYS A 21 -17.54 5.43 -10.53
CA LYS A 21 -17.49 6.22 -9.28
C LYS A 21 -18.68 7.17 -9.11
N HIS A 22 -19.33 7.57 -10.21
CA HIS A 22 -20.52 8.42 -10.18
C HIS A 22 -21.81 7.66 -9.92
N PHE A 23 -21.80 6.32 -9.97
CA PHE A 23 -22.97 5.50 -9.73
C PHE A 23 -23.14 5.21 -8.24
N SER A 24 -24.13 5.85 -7.61
CA SER A 24 -24.44 5.69 -6.18
C SER A 24 -24.87 4.28 -5.76
N PHE A 25 -25.21 3.43 -6.72
CA PHE A 25 -25.63 2.04 -6.53
C PHE A 25 -24.50 1.02 -6.77
N VAL A 26 -23.29 1.47 -7.11
CA VAL A 26 -22.13 0.60 -7.36
C VAL A 26 -21.17 0.68 -6.19
N ARG A 27 -20.71 -0.48 -5.70
CA ARG A 27 -19.57 -0.59 -4.79
C ARG A 27 -18.40 -1.18 -5.56
N VAL A 28 -17.34 -0.39 -5.71
CA VAL A 28 -16.06 -0.86 -6.25
C VAL A 28 -15.31 -1.51 -5.09
N GLN A 29 -15.08 -2.80 -5.19
CA GLN A 29 -14.09 -3.48 -4.36
C GLN A 29 -12.81 -3.47 -5.17
N GLU A 30 -11.87 -2.59 -4.80
CA GLU A 30 -10.50 -2.73 -5.27
C GLU A 30 -9.97 -3.96 -4.54
N THR A 31 -9.93 -5.11 -5.21
CA THR A 31 -8.99 -6.15 -4.82
C THR A 31 -7.62 -5.54 -5.08
N GLU A 32 -7.10 -4.88 -4.05
CA GLU A 32 -5.74 -4.39 -3.95
C GLU A 32 -4.82 -5.51 -4.46
N LEU A 33 -4.30 -5.34 -5.66
CA LEU A 33 -3.05 -5.98 -6.03
C LEU A 33 -2.01 -5.20 -5.25
N ASP A 34 -1.69 -5.67 -4.03
CA ASP A 34 -0.47 -5.44 -3.24
C ASP A 34 0.37 -4.19 -3.61
N GLU A 35 -0.22 -3.01 -3.58
CA GLU A 35 0.52 -1.75 -3.56
C GLU A 35 0.27 -1.12 -2.20
N ASP A 36 1.29 -1.14 -1.33
CA ASP A 36 1.25 -0.50 -0.02
C ASP A 36 0.61 0.89 -0.15
N THR A 37 -0.45 1.14 0.61
CA THR A 37 -1.09 2.45 0.56
C THR A 37 -0.09 3.52 0.99
N ASP A 38 -0.20 4.77 0.49
CA ASP A 38 0.68 5.89 0.89
C ASP A 38 0.81 6.02 2.43
N GLY A 39 -0.26 5.66 3.16
CA GLY A 39 -0.29 5.63 4.63
C GLY A 39 0.58 4.53 5.25
N GLU A 40 0.63 3.35 4.65
CA GLU A 40 1.48 2.23 5.07
C GLU A 40 2.95 2.53 4.80
N VAL A 41 3.28 3.09 3.63
CA VAL A 41 4.63 3.55 3.29
C VAL A 41 5.15 4.57 4.33
N ILE A 42 4.33 5.58 4.66
CA ILE A 42 4.70 6.58 5.68
C ILE A 42 4.89 5.94 7.05
N THR A 43 4.06 4.95 7.39
CA THR A 43 4.12 4.23 8.67
C THR A 43 5.39 3.39 8.77
N ASN A 44 5.76 2.67 7.70
CA ASN A 44 6.98 1.89 7.63
C ASN A 44 8.23 2.77 7.72
N ILE A 45 8.27 3.91 7.02
CA ILE A 45 9.38 4.88 7.12
C ILE A 45 9.53 5.39 8.56
N ARG A 46 8.43 5.78 9.21
CA ARG A 46 8.45 6.26 10.61
C ARG A 46 8.94 5.18 11.58
N ARG A 47 8.53 3.92 11.37
CA ARG A 47 9.00 2.77 12.14
C ARG A 47 10.52 2.61 11.98
N GLY A 48 11.02 2.64 10.74
CA GLY A 48 12.45 2.54 10.45
C GLY A 48 13.30 3.63 11.12
N VAL A 49 12.84 4.89 11.09
CA VAL A 49 13.53 6.00 11.77
C VAL A 49 13.56 5.80 13.29
N LYS A 50 12.48 5.26 13.87
CA LYS A 50 12.40 4.99 15.30
C LYS A 50 13.38 3.87 15.71
N GLU A 51 13.48 2.81 14.91
CA GLU A 51 14.44 1.71 15.14
C GLU A 51 15.89 2.20 15.05
N MET A 52 16.25 2.97 14.01
CA MET A 52 17.60 3.54 13.91
C MET A 52 17.97 4.33 15.16
N ARG A 53 17.06 5.16 15.68
CA ARG A 53 17.28 5.93 16.91
C ARG A 53 17.47 5.06 18.16
N GLN A 54 16.90 3.85 18.20
CA GLN A 54 17.14 2.93 19.32
C GLN A 54 18.50 2.25 19.20
N VAL A 55 18.92 1.91 17.99
CA VAL A 55 20.26 1.38 17.70
C VAL A 55 21.33 2.42 18.05
N GLU A 56 21.16 3.68 17.63
CA GLU A 56 22.05 4.79 17.99
C GLU A 56 22.17 4.99 19.51
N LYS A 57 21.08 4.76 20.25
CA LYS A 57 21.05 4.87 21.72
C LYS A 57 21.60 3.62 22.44
N GLY A 58 22.07 2.61 21.70
CA GLY A 58 22.53 1.33 22.26
C GLY A 58 21.42 0.51 22.91
N LYS A 59 20.15 0.81 22.63
CA LYS A 59 18.97 0.12 23.19
C LYS A 59 18.55 -1.09 22.37
N GLN A 60 18.99 -1.19 21.12
CA GLN A 60 18.77 -2.32 20.24
C GLN A 60 20.07 -2.70 19.52
N PRO A 61 20.30 -3.99 19.25
CA PRO A 61 21.43 -4.43 18.44
C PRO A 61 21.29 -3.92 17.00
N SER A 62 22.40 -3.51 16.40
CA SER A 62 22.44 -3.15 14.98
C SER A 62 22.29 -4.38 14.10
N ARG A 63 21.78 -4.20 12.88
CA ARG A 63 21.72 -5.22 11.84
C ARG A 63 22.21 -4.67 10.50
N PRO A 64 22.53 -5.53 9.52
CA PRO A 64 22.92 -5.07 8.19
C PRO A 64 21.85 -4.15 7.57
N ALA A 65 22.30 -3.06 6.95
CA ALA A 65 21.39 -2.07 6.36
C ALA A 65 20.51 -2.66 5.24
N ARG A 66 21.01 -3.67 4.51
CA ARG A 66 20.24 -4.36 3.46
C ARG A 66 19.04 -5.11 4.03
N ASP A 67 19.26 -5.86 5.12
CA ASP A 67 18.22 -6.64 5.77
C ASP A 67 17.16 -5.70 6.37
N PHE A 68 17.61 -4.60 6.98
CA PHE A 68 16.73 -3.56 7.49
C PHE A 68 15.83 -2.94 6.39
N LEU A 69 16.39 -2.60 5.23
CA LEU A 69 15.63 -2.00 4.12
C LEU A 69 14.68 -2.98 3.42
N THR A 70 14.93 -4.30 3.54
CA THR A 70 14.07 -5.33 2.95
C THR A 70 12.80 -5.58 3.78
N GLU A 71 12.81 -5.16 5.05
CA GLU A 71 11.69 -5.30 6.00
C GLU A 71 10.81 -4.04 6.13
N LEU A 72 11.21 -2.93 5.49
CA LEU A 72 10.44 -1.70 5.44
C LEU A 72 9.47 -1.73 4.26
#